data_AF-A0A1H9UR77-F1
#
_entry.id   AF-A0A1H9UR77-F1
#
_cell.length_a   1.000
_cell.length_b   1.000
_cell.length_c   1.000
_cell.angle_alpha   90.00
_cell.angle_beta   90.00
_cell.angle_gamma   90.00
#
_symmetry.space_group_name_H-M   'P 1'
#
loop_
_entity.id
_entity.type
_entity.pdbx_description
1 polymer ?
#
loop_
_entity_poly.entity_id
_entity_poly.type
_entity_poly.pdbx_seq_one_letter_code
_entity_poly.pdbx_strand_id
1 'polypeptide(L)'
;MNRVIENFFNQFFKKNLFIALYQEGITPKSMMNSTVDVDGYYNWKPIKGTLKAIAYEKLQREFKVTLPKSFISWHQRYYFFGQDCKIIKLPCSLPNRPLQEISFLLSHEISTQLTNLELCPFAYDNYPNRLLVFDTRTAVADQEYPIRIYEGNGSDLYGLSEVIFSSFSKLLECLTYLLEEVNERKVHEIIPNFFCIDPKGAGSTGIGYWTEIIDLEKAIDDS
;
A
#
# COMPACT_ATOMS: atom_id res chain seq x y z
N MET A 1 12.42 -8.33 -8.61
CA MET A 1 11.37 -7.29 -8.67
C MET A 1 10.17 -7.68 -9.52
N ASN A 2 10.29 -7.82 -10.85
CA ASN A 2 9.13 -8.10 -11.74
C ASN A 2 8.29 -9.31 -11.30
N ARG A 3 8.91 -10.42 -10.90
CA ARG A 3 8.18 -11.60 -10.40
C ARG A 3 7.34 -11.30 -9.14
N VAL A 4 7.86 -10.51 -8.19
CA VAL A 4 7.14 -10.15 -6.95
C VAL A 4 5.89 -9.34 -7.29
N ILE A 5 6.05 -8.33 -8.16
CA ILE A 5 4.94 -7.47 -8.60
C ILE A 5 3.87 -8.28 -9.35
N GLU A 6 4.28 -9.17 -10.27
CA GLU A 6 3.32 -10.00 -10.99
C GLU A 6 2.59 -10.99 -10.08
N ASN A 7 3.32 -11.62 -9.15
CA ASN A 7 2.71 -12.53 -8.20
C ASN A 7 1.67 -11.80 -7.34
N PHE A 8 2.01 -10.61 -6.85
CA PHE A 8 1.06 -9.77 -6.11
C PHE A 8 -0.20 -9.50 -6.95
N PHE A 9 -0.06 -8.98 -8.18
CA PHE A 9 -1.23 -8.65 -8.99
C PHE A 9 -2.04 -9.88 -9.42
N ASN A 10 -1.39 -11.01 -9.68
CA ASN A 10 -2.10 -12.26 -9.98
C ASN A 10 -3.00 -12.69 -8.82
N GLN A 11 -2.54 -12.55 -7.57
CA GLN A 11 -3.34 -12.88 -6.40
C GLN A 11 -4.38 -11.80 -6.11
N PHE A 12 -3.98 -10.53 -6.14
CA PHE A 12 -4.87 -9.38 -5.93
C PHE A 12 -6.06 -9.40 -6.88
N PHE A 13 -5.83 -9.63 -8.17
CA PHE A 13 -6.88 -9.72 -9.18
C PHE A 13 -7.68 -11.03 -9.13
N LYS A 14 -7.16 -12.10 -8.53
CA LYS A 14 -7.94 -13.33 -8.34
C LYS A 14 -8.92 -13.23 -7.18
N LYS A 15 -8.58 -12.43 -6.15
CA LYS A 15 -9.22 -12.47 -4.84
C LYS A 15 -10.13 -11.28 -4.56
N ASN A 16 -9.91 -10.14 -5.20
CA ASN A 16 -10.72 -8.97 -4.92
C ASN A 16 -12.07 -8.99 -5.66
N LEU A 17 -13.10 -8.56 -4.94
CA LEU A 17 -14.38 -8.23 -5.54
C LEU A 17 -14.18 -6.99 -6.41
N PHE A 18 -14.38 -7.15 -7.70
CA PHE A 18 -14.20 -6.07 -8.64
C PHE A 18 -15.43 -5.15 -8.68
N ILE A 19 -16.02 -4.77 -7.54
CA ILE A 19 -17.22 -3.94 -7.52
C ILE A 19 -16.83 -2.51 -7.16
N ALA A 20 -17.32 -1.53 -7.92
CA ALA A 20 -17.09 -0.11 -7.66
C ALA A 20 -18.37 0.70 -7.88
N LEU A 21 -18.54 1.80 -7.15
CA LEU A 21 -19.63 2.73 -7.34
C LEU A 21 -19.41 3.59 -8.59
N TYR A 22 -20.40 3.70 -9.45
CA TYR A 22 -20.37 4.57 -10.62
C TYR A 22 -20.50 6.03 -10.22
N GLN A 23 -19.64 6.87 -10.78
CA GLN A 23 -19.67 8.32 -10.63
C GLN A 23 -19.46 8.96 -11.99
N GLU A 24 -20.49 9.67 -12.48
CA GLU A 24 -20.44 10.36 -13.77
C GLU A 24 -19.25 11.33 -13.83
N GLY A 25 -18.50 11.30 -14.93
CA GLY A 25 -17.29 12.12 -15.12
C GLY A 25 -16.05 11.69 -14.31
N ILE A 26 -16.18 10.78 -13.35
CA ILE A 26 -15.07 10.29 -12.52
C ILE A 26 -14.69 8.85 -12.89
N THR A 27 -15.68 7.98 -13.11
CA THR A 27 -15.50 6.56 -13.41
C THR A 27 -14.77 6.35 -14.74
N PRO A 28 -13.62 5.66 -14.76
CA PRO A 28 -12.94 5.32 -16.00
C PRO A 28 -13.68 4.23 -16.78
N LYS A 29 -14.38 4.63 -17.86
CA LYS A 29 -15.15 3.70 -18.71
C LYS A 29 -14.31 2.54 -19.27
N SER A 30 -13.02 2.75 -19.53
CA SER A 30 -12.09 1.70 -20.00
C SER A 30 -11.87 0.57 -19.00
N MET A 31 -12.12 0.81 -17.71
CA MET A 31 -12.01 -0.18 -16.65
C MET A 31 -13.36 -0.82 -16.31
N MET A 32 -14.47 -0.43 -16.94
CA MET A 32 -15.77 -1.08 -16.72
C MET A 32 -15.78 -2.44 -17.41
N ASN A 33 -16.23 -3.46 -16.68
CA ASN A 33 -16.40 -4.84 -17.14
C ASN A 33 -17.88 -5.29 -17.12
N SER A 34 -18.76 -4.49 -16.53
CA SER A 34 -20.21 -4.63 -16.65
C SER A 34 -20.87 -3.26 -16.85
N THR A 35 -22.16 -3.28 -17.16
CA THR A 35 -23.02 -2.10 -17.01
C THR A 35 -23.19 -1.76 -15.53
N VAL A 36 -23.66 -0.55 -15.26
CA VAL A 36 -24.09 -0.11 -13.93
C VAL A 36 -25.39 -0.83 -13.57
N ASP A 37 -25.47 -1.37 -12.36
CA ASP A 37 -26.67 -2.01 -11.83
C ASP A 37 -27.65 -1.00 -11.21
N VAL A 38 -28.75 -1.50 -10.64
CA VAL A 38 -29.83 -0.68 -10.06
C VAL A 38 -29.38 0.12 -8.85
N ASP A 39 -28.33 -0.33 -8.16
CA ASP A 39 -27.78 0.30 -6.95
C ASP A 39 -26.61 1.25 -7.28
N GLY A 40 -26.30 1.40 -8.57
CA GLY A 40 -25.24 2.30 -9.04
C GLY A 40 -23.85 1.66 -9.05
N TYR A 41 -23.72 0.35 -8.86
CA TYR A 41 -22.44 -0.36 -8.87
C TYR A 41 -22.13 -0.99 -10.23
N TYR A 42 -20.85 -1.23 -10.50
CA TYR A 42 -20.41 -1.96 -11.69
C TYR A 42 -19.20 -2.83 -11.37
N ASN A 43 -19.06 -3.91 -12.13
CA ASN A 43 -17.85 -4.72 -12.12
C ASN A 43 -16.74 -4.00 -12.88
N TRP A 44 -15.58 -3.80 -12.28
CA TRP A 44 -14.39 -3.25 -12.93
C TRP A 44 -13.42 -4.35 -13.35
N LYS A 45 -12.40 -3.96 -14.13
CA LYS A 45 -11.26 -4.81 -14.46
C LYS A 45 -9.98 -3.97 -14.48
N PRO A 46 -8.84 -4.55 -14.07
CA PRO A 46 -7.57 -3.88 -14.25
C PRO A 46 -7.25 -3.74 -15.73
N ILE A 47 -6.51 -2.69 -16.08
CA ILE A 47 -5.97 -2.50 -17.43
C ILE A 47 -4.47 -2.23 -17.33
N LYS A 48 -3.73 -2.52 -18.39
CA LYS A 48 -2.27 -2.29 -18.40
C LYS A 48 -1.97 -0.81 -18.17
N GLY A 49 -1.03 -0.53 -17.28
CA GLY A 49 -0.62 0.84 -16.99
C GLY A 49 0.17 1.44 -18.15
N THR A 50 -0.03 2.73 -18.39
CA THR A 50 0.68 3.50 -19.41
C THR A 50 1.44 4.70 -18.84
N LEU A 51 1.42 4.86 -17.51
CA LEU A 51 2.08 5.97 -16.83
C LEU A 51 3.60 5.82 -16.95
N LYS A 52 4.26 6.88 -17.42
CA LYS A 52 5.72 6.90 -17.63
C LYS A 52 6.47 7.29 -16.35
N ALA A 53 7.72 6.84 -16.23
CA ALA A 53 8.62 7.19 -15.13
C ALA A 53 8.74 8.70 -14.88
N ILE A 54 8.76 9.50 -15.95
CA ILE A 54 8.85 10.97 -15.85
C ILE A 54 7.73 11.62 -15.04
N ALA A 55 6.55 10.98 -14.95
CA ALA A 55 5.47 11.47 -14.09
C ALA A 55 5.83 11.36 -12.60
N TYR A 56 6.51 10.28 -12.19
CA TYR A 56 6.99 10.10 -10.82
C TYR A 56 8.21 10.99 -10.54
N GLU A 57 9.06 11.25 -11.51
CA GLU A 57 10.16 12.22 -11.37
C GLU A 57 9.62 13.64 -11.13
N LYS A 58 8.52 14.02 -11.80
CA LYS A 58 7.84 15.29 -11.54
C LYS A 58 7.26 15.31 -10.12
N LEU A 59 6.54 14.26 -9.73
CA LEU A 59 5.95 14.12 -8.39
C LEU A 59 7.02 14.23 -7.29
N GLN A 60 8.10 13.45 -7.41
CA GLN A 60 9.20 13.44 -6.44
C GLN A 60 9.85 14.82 -6.31
N ARG A 61 10.05 15.55 -7.42
CA ARG A 61 10.57 16.92 -7.38
C ARG A 61 9.59 17.92 -6.74
N GLU A 62 8.30 17.80 -7.05
CA GLU A 62 7.25 18.67 -6.53
C GLU A 62 7.15 18.56 -5.00
N PHE A 63 7.14 17.34 -4.48
CA PHE A 63 7.00 17.07 -3.03
C PHE A 63 8.34 16.92 -2.30
N LYS A 64 9.48 17.03 -3.00
CA LYS A 64 10.84 16.83 -2.46
C LYS A 64 11.02 15.48 -1.74
N VAL A 65 10.41 14.43 -2.29
CA VAL A 65 10.48 13.06 -1.76
C VAL A 65 11.24 12.14 -2.71
N THR A 66 11.69 11.00 -2.19
CA THR A 66 12.23 9.90 -3.00
C THR A 66 11.42 8.64 -2.74
N LEU A 67 10.93 8.00 -3.80
CA LEU A 67 10.12 6.79 -3.74
C LEU A 67 10.95 5.55 -4.12
N PRO A 68 10.72 4.38 -3.50
CA PRO A 68 11.35 3.13 -3.91
C PRO A 68 11.08 2.79 -5.38
N LYS A 69 12.08 2.27 -6.08
CA LYS A 69 11.89 1.81 -7.47
C LYS A 69 10.86 0.69 -7.58
N SER A 70 10.78 -0.18 -6.57
CA SER A 70 9.75 -1.24 -6.47
C SER A 70 8.35 -0.66 -6.40
N PHE A 71 8.13 0.37 -5.58
CA PHE A 71 6.85 1.06 -5.43
C PHE A 71 6.41 1.71 -6.73
N ILE A 72 7.32 2.44 -7.40
CA ILE A 72 7.04 3.04 -8.72
C ILE A 72 6.69 1.95 -9.73
N SER A 73 7.48 0.88 -9.80
CA SER A 73 7.29 -0.20 -10.77
C SER A 73 5.96 -0.95 -10.54
N TRP A 74 5.60 -1.18 -9.28
CA TRP A 74 4.33 -1.79 -8.89
C TRP A 74 3.16 -0.90 -9.30
N HIS A 75 3.18 0.37 -8.91
CA HIS A 75 2.10 1.31 -9.16
C HIS A 75 1.92 1.64 -10.66
N GLN A 76 3.00 1.58 -11.45
CA GLN A 76 2.94 1.74 -12.91
C GLN A 76 2.37 0.54 -13.66
N ARG A 77 2.37 -0.66 -13.05
CA ARG A 77 2.17 -1.90 -13.80
C ARG A 77 0.78 -2.01 -14.39
N TYR A 78 -0.22 -1.62 -13.62
CA TYR A 78 -1.63 -1.66 -13.97
C TYR A 78 -2.30 -0.36 -13.54
N TYR A 79 -3.38 0.00 -14.22
CA TYR A 79 -4.40 0.81 -13.61
C TYR A 79 -5.39 -0.12 -12.91
N PHE A 80 -5.66 0.16 -11.63
CA PHE A 80 -6.47 -0.64 -10.73
C PHE A 80 -7.13 0.28 -9.71
N PHE A 81 -8.32 -0.11 -9.25
CA PHE A 81 -8.86 0.49 -8.05
C PHE A 81 -8.07 -0.08 -6.87
N GLY A 82 -7.50 0.82 -6.08
CA GLY A 82 -6.93 0.46 -4.80
C GLY A 82 -8.11 0.21 -3.87
N GLN A 83 -8.09 -0.91 -3.18
CA GLN A 83 -8.65 -1.01 -1.84
C GLN A 83 -8.27 -2.32 -1.17
N ASP A 84 -8.01 -2.18 0.12
CA ASP A 84 -7.89 -3.16 1.20
C ASP A 84 -7.18 -4.48 0.86
N CYS A 85 -5.88 -4.54 1.13
CA CYS A 85 -5.13 -5.81 1.21
C CYS A 85 -5.37 -6.52 2.55
N LYS A 86 -6.58 -6.41 3.12
CA LYS A 86 -7.06 -6.87 4.43
C LYS A 86 -6.43 -6.18 5.64
N ILE A 87 -5.13 -5.94 5.60
CA ILE A 87 -4.37 -5.35 6.70
C ILE A 87 -3.78 -3.98 6.36
N ILE A 88 -3.69 -3.63 5.08
CA ILE A 88 -3.08 -2.38 4.59
C ILE A 88 -3.86 -1.85 3.37
N LYS A 89 -4.04 -0.53 3.29
CA LYS A 89 -4.63 0.16 2.13
C LYS A 89 -3.57 0.84 1.29
N LEU A 90 -3.13 0.15 0.23
CA LEU A 90 -2.20 0.70 -0.75
C LEU A 90 -2.90 1.66 -1.73
N PRO A 91 -2.20 2.68 -2.24
CA PRO A 91 -2.79 3.69 -3.12
C PRO A 91 -3.23 3.11 -4.47
N CYS A 92 -4.34 3.62 -5.01
CA CYS A 92 -4.83 3.25 -6.33
C CYS A 92 -4.09 3.94 -7.48
N SER A 93 -4.19 3.33 -8.66
CA SER A 93 -3.77 3.98 -9.92
C SER A 93 -4.91 3.95 -10.93
N LEU A 94 -5.54 5.10 -11.19
CA LEU A 94 -6.63 5.23 -12.17
C LEU A 94 -6.13 5.88 -13.47
N PRO A 95 -6.59 5.47 -14.66
CA PRO A 95 -6.01 5.91 -15.94
C PRO A 95 -6.11 7.42 -16.19
N ASN A 96 -7.16 8.07 -15.67
CA ASN A 96 -7.38 9.51 -15.79
C ASN A 96 -6.64 10.33 -14.72
N ARG A 97 -6.25 9.70 -13.61
CA ARG A 97 -5.66 10.37 -12.43
C ARG A 97 -4.70 9.44 -11.68
N PRO A 98 -3.67 8.92 -12.34
CA PRO A 98 -2.95 7.74 -11.85
C PRO A 98 -2.07 8.00 -10.65
N LEU A 99 -1.74 9.26 -10.34
CA LEU A 99 -0.96 9.66 -9.16
C LEU A 99 -1.82 10.34 -8.09
N GLN A 100 -3.15 10.43 -8.28
CA GLN A 100 -3.97 11.31 -7.45
C GLN A 100 -3.89 10.97 -5.96
N GLU A 101 -3.99 9.70 -5.56
CA GLU A 101 -3.95 9.34 -4.14
C GLU A 101 -2.59 9.63 -3.51
N ILE A 102 -1.50 9.35 -4.24
CA ILE A 102 -0.14 9.65 -3.78
C ILE A 102 0.04 11.16 -3.64
N SER A 103 -0.35 11.95 -4.66
CA SER A 103 -0.29 13.41 -4.62
C SER A 103 -1.15 13.99 -3.50
N PHE A 104 -2.35 13.46 -3.30
CA PHE A 104 -3.26 13.88 -2.23
C PHE A 104 -2.63 13.65 -0.86
N LEU A 105 -2.11 12.44 -0.61
CA LEU A 105 -1.40 12.12 0.62
C LEU A 105 -0.21 13.05 0.85
N LEU A 106 0.64 13.24 -0.16
CA LEU A 106 1.83 14.08 -0.05
C LEU A 106 1.51 15.59 0.08
N SER A 107 0.31 16.01 -0.33
CA SER A 107 -0.13 17.41 -0.22
C SER A 107 -0.59 17.81 1.18
N HIS A 108 -0.80 16.84 2.08
CA HIS A 108 -1.15 17.16 3.47
C HIS A 108 0.00 17.87 4.20
N GLU A 109 -0.37 18.76 5.12
CA GLU A 109 0.59 19.50 5.94
C GLU A 109 1.53 18.55 6.71
N ILE A 110 0.97 17.49 7.31
CA ILE A 110 1.74 16.47 8.02
C ILE A 110 2.80 15.82 7.12
N SER A 111 2.51 15.62 5.83
CA SER A 111 3.45 15.01 4.88
C SER A 111 4.64 15.93 4.59
N THR A 112 4.42 17.24 4.57
CA THR A 112 5.52 18.22 4.44
C THR A 112 6.41 18.17 5.69
N GLN A 113 5.83 18.10 6.87
CA GLN A 113 6.57 18.01 8.13
C GLN A 113 7.35 16.69 8.23
N LEU A 114 6.73 15.57 7.87
CA LEU A 114 7.37 14.25 7.79
C LEU A 114 8.54 14.23 6.79
N THR A 115 8.39 14.89 5.64
CA THR A 115 9.48 14.99 4.66
C THR A 115 10.69 15.71 5.24
N ASN A 116 10.51 16.72 6.10
CA ASN A 116 11.61 17.38 6.82
C ASN A 116 12.28 16.47 7.86
N LEU A 117 11.59 15.44 8.33
CA LEU A 117 12.12 14.37 9.18
C LEU A 117 12.68 13.19 8.35
N GLU A 118 12.77 13.36 7.02
CA GLU A 118 13.19 12.34 6.05
C GLU A 118 12.30 11.07 6.12
N LEU A 119 11.01 11.27 6.35
CA LEU A 119 9.97 10.23 6.29
C LEU A 119 9.02 10.53 5.12
N CYS A 120 8.84 9.58 4.21
CA CYS A 120 7.96 9.76 3.05
C CYS A 120 6.68 8.94 3.22
N PRO A 121 5.52 9.57 3.52
CA PRO A 121 4.26 8.85 3.61
C PRO A 121 3.80 8.36 2.23
N PHE A 122 3.31 7.13 2.16
CA PHE A 122 2.87 6.53 0.88
C PHE A 122 1.52 5.80 0.95
N ALA A 123 1.02 5.48 2.14
CA ALA A 123 -0.26 4.80 2.33
C ALA A 123 -0.85 5.11 3.70
N TYR A 124 -2.16 4.88 3.84
CA TYR A 124 -2.83 4.87 5.14
C TYR A 124 -2.80 3.45 5.71
N ASP A 125 -2.63 3.37 7.02
CA ASP A 125 -2.89 2.14 7.75
C ASP A 125 -4.41 1.88 7.83
N ASN A 126 -4.80 0.67 8.24
CA ASN A 126 -6.21 0.34 8.46
C ASN A 126 -6.78 1.03 9.70
N TYR A 127 -5.93 1.46 10.64
CA TYR A 127 -6.33 2.25 11.79
C TYR A 127 -6.35 3.76 11.45
N PRO A 128 -7.35 4.51 11.93
CA PRO A 128 -7.42 5.95 11.70
C PRO A 128 -6.16 6.69 12.18
N ASN A 129 -5.78 7.75 11.48
CA ASN A 129 -4.66 8.64 11.83
C ASN A 129 -3.26 8.03 11.79
N ARG A 130 -3.10 6.82 11.24
CA ARG A 130 -1.82 6.16 11.07
C ARG A 130 -1.39 6.17 9.60
N LEU A 131 -0.13 6.52 9.37
CA LEU A 131 0.48 6.56 8.04
C LEU A 131 1.55 5.49 7.93
N LEU A 132 1.58 4.79 6.79
CA LEU A 132 2.77 4.05 6.39
C LEU A 132 3.76 5.00 5.76
N VAL A 133 4.98 5.01 6.28
CA VAL A 133 6.07 5.86 5.82
C VAL A 133 7.26 5.02 5.36
N PHE A 134 7.90 5.45 4.27
CA PHE A 134 9.27 5.05 3.95
C PHE A 134 10.22 5.86 4.82
N ASP A 135 11.08 5.18 5.58
CA ASP A 135 12.12 5.80 6.38
C ASP A 135 13.35 6.08 5.52
N THR A 136 13.42 7.31 5.00
CA THR A 136 14.42 7.73 4.01
C THR A 136 15.70 8.31 4.61
N ARG A 137 15.81 8.33 5.95
CA ARG A 137 16.96 8.84 6.72
C ARG A 137 18.27 8.12 6.42
N THR A 138 18.20 6.90 5.87
CA THR A 138 19.38 6.11 5.48
C THR A 138 19.31 5.75 4.01
N ALA A 139 20.41 6.02 3.30
CA ALA A 139 20.55 5.59 1.92
C ALA A 139 20.66 4.07 1.82
N VAL A 140 19.85 3.47 0.96
CA VAL A 140 19.81 2.02 0.71
C VAL A 140 19.76 1.76 -0.80
N ALA A 141 20.21 0.58 -1.21
CA ALA A 141 20.20 0.19 -2.61
C ALA A 141 18.78 0.25 -3.20
N ASP A 142 18.67 0.79 -4.41
CA ASP A 142 17.40 0.96 -5.14
C ASP A 142 16.29 1.69 -4.38
N GLN A 143 16.65 2.45 -3.34
CA GLN A 143 15.70 3.13 -2.47
C GLN A 143 14.70 2.18 -1.81
N GLU A 144 15.07 0.91 -1.57
CA GLU A 144 14.27 -0.05 -0.79
C GLU A 144 14.28 0.31 0.71
N TYR A 145 13.69 1.45 1.03
CA TYR A 145 13.62 2.00 2.39
C TYR A 145 12.79 1.10 3.30
N PRO A 146 13.17 0.96 4.59
CA PRO A 146 12.32 0.31 5.56
C PRO A 146 11.00 1.07 5.75
N ILE A 147 9.95 0.32 6.04
CA ILE A 147 8.59 0.82 6.24
C ILE A 147 8.28 0.83 7.73
N ARG A 148 7.73 1.95 8.19
CA ARG A 148 7.32 2.18 9.57
C ARG A 148 5.89 2.74 9.59
N ILE A 149 5.23 2.64 10.72
CA ILE A 149 3.99 3.36 11.00
C ILE A 149 4.36 4.69 11.68
N TYR A 150 3.68 5.75 11.26
CA TYR A 150 3.72 7.03 11.94
C TYR A 150 2.34 7.39 12.49
N GLU A 151 2.28 7.57 13.81
CA GLU A 151 1.13 8.02 14.59
C GLU A 151 1.55 9.21 15.47
N GLY A 152 1.81 10.34 14.83
CA GLY A 152 2.29 11.55 15.52
C GLY A 152 1.71 12.83 14.93
N ASN A 153 2.18 13.96 15.45
CA ASN A 153 1.71 15.30 15.04
C ASN A 153 2.52 15.91 13.88
N GLY A 154 3.54 15.19 13.38
CA GLY A 154 4.45 15.61 12.32
C GLY A 154 5.67 16.42 12.78
N SER A 155 5.76 16.86 14.04
CA SER A 155 6.83 17.77 14.49
C SER A 155 8.15 17.07 14.86
N ASP A 156 8.08 15.79 15.21
CA ASP A 156 9.23 14.99 15.63
C ASP A 156 9.02 13.49 15.31
N LEU A 157 9.97 12.68 15.74
CA LEU A 157 9.95 11.22 15.56
C LEU A 157 9.11 10.50 16.62
N TYR A 158 8.47 11.22 17.56
CA TYR A 158 7.52 10.63 18.49
C TYR A 158 6.32 10.11 17.69
N GLY A 159 5.90 8.88 17.97
CA GLY A 159 4.88 8.17 17.19
C GLY A 159 5.40 7.39 16.00
N LEU A 160 6.71 7.39 15.72
CA LEU A 160 7.31 6.54 14.69
C LEU A 160 7.57 5.13 15.26
N SER A 161 6.76 4.14 14.86
CA SER A 161 6.90 2.72 15.25
C SER A 161 8.25 2.17 14.82
N GLU A 162 8.69 1.01 15.29
CA GLU A 162 9.79 0.24 14.69
C GLU A 162 9.62 -0.06 13.17
N VAL A 163 10.60 -0.77 12.59
CA VAL A 163 10.53 -1.23 11.19
C VAL A 163 9.59 -2.43 11.07
N ILE A 164 8.40 -2.20 10.52
CA ILE A 164 7.37 -3.24 10.36
C ILE A 164 7.54 -4.06 9.07
N PHE A 165 8.20 -3.47 8.06
CA PHE A 165 8.73 -4.19 6.90
C PHE A 165 10.09 -3.64 6.51
N SER A 166 11.01 -4.50 6.07
CA SER A 166 12.36 -4.07 5.68
C SER A 166 12.40 -3.34 4.34
N SER A 167 11.37 -3.48 3.50
CA SER A 167 11.26 -2.81 2.20
C SER A 167 9.85 -2.94 1.60
N PHE A 168 9.55 -2.15 0.56
CA PHE A 168 8.29 -2.31 -0.18
C PHE A 168 8.18 -3.65 -0.91
N SER A 169 9.30 -4.19 -1.41
CA SER A 169 9.31 -5.54 -1.99
C SER A 169 8.88 -6.60 -0.97
N LYS A 170 9.35 -6.48 0.28
CA LYS A 170 8.95 -7.39 1.36
C LYS A 170 7.50 -7.23 1.77
N LEU A 171 7.01 -6.00 1.83
CA LEU A 171 5.57 -5.75 2.00
C LEU A 171 4.76 -6.48 0.92
N LEU A 172 5.14 -6.37 -0.36
CA LEU A 172 4.43 -7.07 -1.44
C LEU A 172 4.48 -8.59 -1.31
N GLU A 173 5.62 -9.18 -0.92
CA GLU A 173 5.73 -10.63 -0.68
C GLU A 173 4.80 -11.09 0.46
N CYS A 174 4.78 -10.36 1.59
CA CYS A 174 3.88 -10.66 2.71
C CYS A 174 2.41 -10.53 2.32
N LEU A 175 2.04 -9.45 1.63
CA LEU A 175 0.66 -9.27 1.15
C LEU A 175 0.26 -10.31 0.10
N THR A 176 1.18 -10.73 -0.76
CA THR A 176 0.91 -11.81 -1.73
C THR A 176 0.55 -13.10 -1.00
N TYR A 177 1.35 -13.48 0.01
CA TYR A 177 1.09 -14.67 0.81
C TYR A 177 -0.24 -14.56 1.57
N LEU A 178 -0.56 -13.38 2.12
CA LEU A 178 -1.84 -13.13 2.76
C LEU A 178 -3.02 -13.36 1.80
N LEU A 179 -2.95 -12.80 0.59
CA LEU A 179 -4.01 -12.95 -0.41
C LEU A 179 -4.16 -14.39 -0.89
N GLU A 180 -3.09 -15.18 -0.90
CA GLU A 180 -3.12 -16.60 -1.23
C GLU A 180 -3.96 -17.40 -0.21
N GLU A 181 -3.70 -17.16 1.07
CA GLU A 181 -4.17 -18.00 2.19
C GLU A 181 -5.50 -17.55 2.82
N VAL A 182 -5.90 -16.28 2.69
CA VAL A 182 -7.03 -15.68 3.45
C VAL A 182 -8.42 -16.29 3.16
N ASN A 183 -8.54 -17.12 2.12
CA ASN A 183 -9.79 -17.86 1.86
C ASN A 183 -9.88 -19.17 2.65
N GLU A 184 -8.75 -19.69 3.14
CA GLU A 184 -8.65 -20.98 3.81
C GLU A 184 -8.32 -20.83 5.30
N ARG A 185 -7.72 -19.70 5.68
CA ARG A 185 -7.20 -19.43 7.02
C ARG A 185 -7.58 -18.03 7.47
N LYS A 186 -7.65 -17.83 8.79
CA LYS A 186 -7.91 -16.51 9.37
C LYS A 186 -6.66 -15.62 9.26
N VAL A 187 -6.85 -14.31 9.17
CA VAL A 187 -5.76 -13.34 9.01
C VAL A 187 -4.71 -13.50 10.12
N HIS A 188 -5.15 -13.64 11.37
CA HIS A 188 -4.28 -13.81 12.53
C HIS A 188 -3.45 -15.11 12.51
N GLU A 189 -3.88 -16.14 11.77
CA GLU A 189 -3.12 -17.39 11.58
C GLU A 189 -2.05 -17.24 10.50
N ILE A 190 -2.22 -16.27 9.59
CA ILE A 190 -1.36 -16.07 8.42
C ILE A 190 -0.19 -15.14 8.75
N ILE A 191 -0.44 -14.04 9.47
CA ILE A 191 0.56 -13.02 9.82
C ILE A 191 1.87 -13.58 10.41
N PRO A 192 1.88 -14.62 11.27
CA PRO A 192 3.14 -15.17 11.78
C PRO A 192 4.14 -15.58 10.68
N ASN A 193 3.67 -15.96 9.48
CA ASN A 193 4.56 -16.28 8.36
C ASN A 193 5.31 -15.06 7.80
N PHE A 194 4.84 -13.84 8.09
CA PHE A 194 5.56 -12.62 7.71
C PHE A 194 6.94 -12.58 8.36
N PHE A 195 7.11 -13.19 9.53
CA PHE A 195 8.39 -13.25 10.23
C PHE A 195 9.44 -14.04 9.45
N CYS A 196 9.00 -15.06 8.70
CA CYS A 196 9.86 -15.85 7.83
C CYS A 196 10.07 -15.17 6.46
N ILE A 197 9.04 -14.50 5.92
CA ILE A 197 9.10 -13.82 4.62
C ILE A 197 10.00 -12.57 4.69
N ASP A 198 9.91 -11.82 5.79
CA ASP A 198 10.68 -10.62 6.07
C ASP A 198 11.38 -10.67 7.43
N PRO A 199 12.48 -11.45 7.55
CA PRO A 199 13.20 -11.63 8.81
C PRO A 199 13.93 -10.38 9.31
N LYS A 200 14.06 -9.33 8.47
CA LYS A 200 14.75 -8.08 8.82
C LYS A 200 13.80 -6.92 9.17
N GLY A 201 12.52 -7.05 8.86
CA GLY A 201 11.47 -6.12 9.28
C GLY A 201 10.50 -6.84 10.20
N ALA A 202 9.46 -7.43 9.60
CA ALA A 202 8.39 -8.10 10.34
C ALA A 202 8.87 -9.13 11.38
N GLY A 203 9.89 -9.92 11.04
CA GLY A 203 10.43 -10.98 11.91
C GLY A 203 11.52 -10.54 12.90
N SER A 204 11.88 -9.26 12.93
CA SER A 204 12.90 -8.73 13.86
C SER A 204 12.34 -7.61 14.71
N THR A 205 12.46 -6.37 14.28
CA THR A 205 12.03 -5.20 15.04
C THR A 205 10.51 -5.13 15.05
N GLY A 206 9.86 -5.38 13.90
CA GLY A 206 8.40 -5.33 13.72
C GLY A 206 7.59 -6.44 14.41
N ILE A 207 8.22 -7.37 15.12
CA ILE A 207 7.53 -8.51 15.72
C ILE A 207 6.48 -8.07 16.75
N GLY A 208 6.77 -6.99 17.49
CA GLY A 208 5.86 -6.40 18.47
C GLY A 208 4.57 -5.93 17.80
N TYR A 209 4.68 -5.00 16.84
CA TYR A 209 3.57 -4.54 16.02
C TYR A 209 2.72 -5.68 15.46
N TRP A 210 3.34 -6.67 14.79
CA TRP A 210 2.57 -7.76 14.17
C TRP A 210 1.89 -8.68 15.19
N THR A 211 2.49 -8.87 16.37
CA THR A 211 1.87 -9.63 17.46
C THR A 211 0.63 -8.91 17.98
N GLU A 212 0.68 -7.58 18.14
CA GLU A 212 -0.49 -6.78 18.50
C GLU A 212 -1.62 -6.90 17.46
N ILE A 213 -1.28 -6.83 16.16
CA ILE A 213 -2.26 -7.03 15.09
C ILE A 213 -2.87 -8.44 15.14
N ILE A 214 -2.06 -9.48 15.35
CA ILE A 214 -2.54 -10.86 15.50
C ILE A 214 -3.58 -10.96 16.62
N ASP A 215 -3.30 -10.35 17.77
CA ASP A 215 -4.19 -10.44 18.93
C ASP A 215 -5.48 -9.63 18.73
N LEU A 216 -5.41 -8.49 18.06
CA LEU A 216 -6.59 -7.70 17.66
C LEU A 216 -7.48 -8.48 16.67
N GLU A 217 -6.89 -9.09 15.65
CA GLU A 217 -7.62 -9.89 14.67
C GLU A 217 -8.28 -11.14 15.30
N LYS A 218 -7.61 -11.79 16.27
CA LYS A 218 -8.25 -12.87 17.05
C LYS A 218 -9.47 -12.38 17.83
N ALA A 219 -9.35 -11.23 18.49
CA ALA A 219 -10.44 -10.68 19.29
C ALA A 219 -11.66 -10.32 18.42
N ILE A 220 -11.46 -9.90 17.17
CA ILE A 220 -12.53 -9.65 16.20
C ILE A 220 -13.17 -10.95 15.72
N ASP A 221 -12.37 -12.00 15.48
CA ASP A 221 -12.89 -13.31 15.05
C ASP A 221 -13.71 -14.01 16.16
N ASP A 222 -13.40 -13.75 17.43
CA ASP A 222 -14.08 -14.31 18.61
C ASP A 222 -15.34 -13.52 19.04
N SER A 223 -15.61 -12.35 18.44
CA SER A 223 -16.76 -11.48 18.75
C SER A 223 -17.97 -11.71 17.83
#